data_AF-A0A2S3I623-F1
#
_entry.id   AF-A0A2S3I623-F1
#
_cell.length_a   1.000
_cell.length_b   1.000
_cell.length_c   1.000
_cell.angle_alpha   90.00
_cell.angle_beta   90.00
_cell.angle_gamma   90.00
#
_symmetry.space_group_name_H-M   'P 1'
#
loop_
_entity.id
_entity.type
_entity.pdbx_description
1 polymer ?
#
loop_
_entity_poly.entity_id
_entity_poly.type
_entity_poly.pdbx_seq_one_letter_code
_entity_poly.pdbx_strand_id
1 'polypeptide(L)'
;MEAIGRDGRRVPCGLGTSSSTTSGTGSTGYTPTSSQQSWISIMEAARQIQEMEMEDLEFVPSPKETASHKNMKRIKILAKEFFSAPSSAKFSIEGAELSVLERWFRELGVAWVIHVADGGPAGELEHALDASSWIPALNEIRHTFCLVLWFLPGHGSAEKDEPATESDEEQNMAEEQLQLASFTQQAMLKMLTFVDFIVAPNLTCDVFVADGVPMPAPYDKLLTLLHVREPLSKALFWIRLPFDSSSYAEVARIHGEIVDVLSAKEDKVGEAIWSTLEEIRTRLLESPEEGQGSSGTQTPQGSSDIDKATRSVMMYVTFLQHNYWLLTPVVLEADSLGKYVPRFGAVQPLTSLAMEMISFLEEKLANKSEASPDQGLRFLFLLNNSSFIADQLHDTPYFPKSYKVDLAGKAEDYIKMYIQVSWAPVLSCLINPTPSCLGKNYSPLPKFESEFQKMNTTQKLWKVPDPKLRNRLRRAIIDEVIPVYTRYLLAVDYGNAPLKFSPSYLQEMLQELFEG
;
A
#
# COMPACT_ATOMS: atom_id res chain seq x y z
N MET A 1 1.59 -49.84 -38.90
CA MET A 1 2.12 -51.20 -39.01
C MET A 1 3.06 -51.43 -37.85
N GLU A 2 2.67 -52.34 -36.95
CA GLU A 2 3.41 -52.80 -35.78
C GLU A 2 4.60 -53.71 -36.16
N ALA A 3 5.62 -53.74 -35.29
CA ALA A 3 6.43 -54.90 -34.84
C ALA A 3 7.61 -54.32 -34.03
N ILE A 4 7.75 -54.43 -32.70
CA ILE A 4 7.87 -55.58 -31.76
C ILE A 4 9.06 -56.53 -32.05
N GLY A 5 9.96 -56.67 -31.06
CA GLY A 5 10.89 -57.81 -30.87
C GLY A 5 12.34 -57.39 -30.59
N ARG A 6 12.84 -57.18 -29.35
CA ARG A 6 13.16 -58.04 -28.18
C ARG A 6 14.47 -58.87 -28.28
N ASP A 7 15.21 -58.86 -27.15
CA ASP A 7 16.36 -59.69 -26.69
C ASP A 7 17.75 -59.48 -27.32
N GLY A 8 18.90 -59.51 -26.62
CA GLY A 8 19.20 -59.76 -25.20
C GLY A 8 20.52 -60.56 -25.00
N ARG A 9 21.48 -59.99 -24.22
CA ARG A 9 22.69 -60.60 -23.56
C ARG A 9 23.91 -60.89 -24.47
N ARG A 10 25.21 -60.84 -24.06
CA ARG A 10 25.96 -60.91 -22.77
C ARG A 10 27.43 -60.37 -23.07
N VAL A 11 28.02 -59.34 -22.41
CA VAL A 11 29.00 -59.30 -21.25
C VAL A 11 30.41 -59.92 -21.54
N PRO A 12 31.59 -59.60 -20.90
CA PRO A 12 32.12 -58.46 -20.07
C PRO A 12 33.56 -57.95 -20.41
N CYS A 13 34.01 -56.84 -19.79
CA CYS A 13 35.34 -56.60 -19.16
C CYS A 13 35.26 -55.24 -18.43
N GLY A 14 35.20 -55.13 -17.09
CA GLY A 14 36.32 -55.20 -16.12
C GLY A 14 37.07 -53.84 -16.10
N LEU A 15 37.34 -53.09 -15.02
CA LEU A 15 37.32 -53.24 -13.55
C LEU A 15 37.50 -51.81 -12.98
N GLY A 16 36.93 -51.50 -11.81
CA GLY A 16 37.15 -50.21 -11.12
C GLY A 16 36.17 -49.89 -9.99
N THR A 17 36.23 -50.70 -8.92
CA THR A 17 35.73 -50.54 -7.54
C THR A 17 35.83 -49.11 -6.96
N SER A 18 35.08 -48.61 -5.97
CA SER A 18 33.90 -48.99 -5.17
C SER A 18 33.74 -47.91 -4.07
N SER A 19 32.54 -47.40 -3.79
CA SER A 19 31.96 -47.48 -2.42
C SER A 19 30.49 -47.00 -2.37
N SER A 20 29.66 -47.92 -1.88
CA SER A 20 28.27 -47.83 -1.39
C SER A 20 28.10 -46.76 -0.31
N THR A 21 26.92 -46.13 -0.13
CA THR A 21 25.82 -46.71 0.68
C THR A 21 24.43 -46.08 0.44
N THR A 22 23.46 -46.97 0.19
CA THR A 22 22.06 -47.01 0.67
C THR A 22 21.23 -45.75 0.87
N SER A 23 20.22 -45.61 0.01
CA SER A 23 19.02 -44.79 0.14
C SER A 23 18.08 -45.28 1.25
N GLY A 24 17.89 -44.47 2.28
CA GLY A 24 16.76 -44.55 3.20
C GLY A 24 15.78 -43.41 2.92
N THR A 25 14.54 -43.75 2.62
CA THR A 25 13.39 -42.84 2.55
C THR A 25 13.19 -42.13 3.90
N GLY A 26 13.36 -40.81 3.92
CA GLY A 26 12.98 -39.93 5.02
C GLY A 26 11.83 -39.02 4.60
N SER A 27 10.63 -39.34 5.05
CA SER A 27 9.47 -38.46 5.02
C SER A 27 9.70 -37.30 5.99
N THR A 28 10.05 -36.12 5.50
CA THR A 28 10.00 -34.88 6.29
C THR A 28 8.62 -34.26 6.14
N GLY A 29 7.75 -34.53 7.12
CA GLY A 29 6.57 -33.71 7.35
C GLY A 29 7.02 -32.30 7.72
N TYR A 30 6.58 -31.31 6.95
CA TYR A 30 6.68 -29.91 7.34
C TYR A 30 5.73 -29.67 8.52
N THR A 31 6.28 -29.52 9.73
CA THR A 31 5.54 -28.96 10.86
C THR A 31 5.66 -27.43 10.83
N PRO A 32 4.56 -26.68 11.05
CA PRO A 32 4.56 -25.23 11.05
C PRO A 32 5.05 -24.69 12.41
N THR A 33 6.36 -24.81 12.69
CA THR A 33 6.95 -24.38 13.97
C THR A 33 7.55 -22.98 13.92
N SER A 34 7.90 -22.44 12.74
CA SER A 34 8.57 -21.13 12.66
C SER A 34 7.65 -19.94 12.91
N SER A 35 6.35 -20.05 12.59
CA SER A 35 5.35 -19.02 12.91
C SER A 35 5.01 -19.02 14.41
N GLN A 36 4.92 -20.19 15.05
CA GLN A 36 4.70 -20.30 16.49
C GLN A 36 5.90 -19.77 17.30
N GLN A 37 7.13 -20.06 16.87
CA GLN A 37 8.33 -19.54 17.55
C GLN A 37 8.47 -18.02 17.39
N SER A 38 8.11 -17.46 16.24
CA SER A 38 8.05 -16.01 16.05
C SER A 38 7.00 -15.34 16.95
N TRP A 39 5.83 -15.96 17.11
CA TRP A 39 4.78 -15.47 18.00
C TRP A 39 5.19 -15.54 19.48
N ILE A 40 5.84 -16.62 19.91
CA ILE A 40 6.36 -16.75 21.28
C ILE A 40 7.41 -15.67 21.56
N SER A 41 8.33 -15.39 20.63
CA SER A 41 9.32 -14.31 20.80
C SER A 41 8.70 -12.90 20.80
N ILE A 42 7.64 -12.66 20.01
CA ILE A 42 6.89 -11.39 20.06
C ILE A 42 6.15 -11.25 21.38
N MET A 43 5.55 -12.33 21.89
CA MET A 43 4.89 -12.35 23.20
C MET A 43 5.89 -12.17 24.34
N GLU A 44 7.07 -12.75 24.28
CA GLU A 44 8.14 -12.54 25.26
C GLU A 44 8.72 -11.13 25.18
N ALA A 45 8.85 -10.55 24.00
CA ALA A 45 9.26 -9.16 23.83
C ALA A 45 8.19 -8.18 24.32
N ALA A 46 6.91 -8.44 24.06
CA ALA A 46 5.80 -7.64 24.59
C ALA A 46 5.71 -7.76 26.12
N ARG A 47 5.89 -8.98 26.66
CA ARG A 47 6.03 -9.21 28.10
C ARG A 47 7.22 -8.45 28.67
N GLN A 48 8.38 -8.43 28.01
CA GLN A 48 9.55 -7.68 28.46
C GLN A 48 9.38 -6.16 28.37
N ILE A 49 8.73 -5.64 27.32
CA ILE A 49 8.41 -4.20 27.21
C ILE A 49 7.44 -3.81 28.31
N GLN A 50 6.46 -4.67 28.59
CA GLN A 50 5.51 -4.45 29.66
C GLN A 50 6.14 -4.61 31.04
N GLU A 51 7.02 -5.58 31.24
CA GLU A 51 7.85 -5.72 32.45
C GLU A 51 8.75 -4.49 32.62
N MET A 52 9.27 -3.88 31.56
CA MET A 52 10.02 -2.61 31.61
C MET A 52 9.14 -1.42 31.98
N GLU A 53 7.93 -1.31 31.39
CA GLU A 53 6.93 -0.30 31.75
C GLU A 53 6.35 -0.50 33.16
N MET A 54 6.37 -1.74 33.68
CA MET A 54 5.96 -2.11 35.04
C MET A 54 7.11 -2.03 36.06
N GLU A 55 8.37 -2.21 35.66
CA GLU A 55 9.58 -2.04 36.50
C GLU A 55 9.78 -0.57 36.86
N ASP A 56 9.35 0.38 36.02
CA ASP A 56 9.24 1.80 36.39
C ASP A 56 8.25 2.06 37.56
N LEU A 57 7.43 1.06 37.94
CA LEU A 57 6.47 1.12 39.04
C LEU A 57 6.86 0.26 40.26
N GLU A 58 7.72 -0.75 40.13
CA GLU A 58 8.20 -1.55 41.26
C GLU A 58 9.66 -1.19 41.63
N PHE A 59 9.77 -0.43 42.74
CA PHE A 59 10.92 -0.35 43.64
C PHE A 59 11.93 0.82 43.48
N VAL A 60 11.49 2.03 43.88
CA VAL A 60 12.15 2.82 44.95
C VAL A 60 11.04 3.59 45.69
N PRO A 61 10.94 3.54 47.04
CA PRO A 61 10.04 4.41 47.78
C PRO A 61 10.57 5.85 47.72
N SER A 62 10.25 6.55 46.64
CA SER A 62 10.41 8.00 46.52
C SER A 62 9.12 8.66 47.03
N PRO A 63 9.19 9.69 47.91
CA PRO A 63 8.01 10.33 48.49
C PRO A 63 7.21 11.20 47.49
N LYS A 64 7.44 11.04 46.18
CA LYS A 64 6.70 11.72 45.12
C LYS A 64 5.76 10.70 44.45
N GLU A 65 4.47 10.79 44.75
CA GLU A 65 3.43 10.06 44.00
C GLU A 65 3.65 10.21 42.49
N THR A 66 3.79 9.09 41.80
CA THR A 66 3.92 9.04 40.34
C THR A 66 2.62 9.52 39.68
N ALA A 67 2.72 10.06 38.45
CA ALA A 67 1.55 10.54 37.70
C ALA A 67 0.50 9.43 37.50
N SER A 68 0.95 8.19 37.27
CA SER A 68 0.10 7.00 37.15
C SER A 68 -0.72 6.72 38.42
N HIS A 69 -0.10 6.82 39.61
CA HIS A 69 -0.80 6.61 40.87
C HIS A 69 -1.87 7.67 41.15
N LYS A 70 -1.59 8.94 40.81
CA LYS A 70 -2.58 10.03 40.90
C LYS A 70 -3.75 9.81 39.94
N ASN A 71 -3.46 9.34 38.73
CA ASN A 71 -4.48 9.04 37.73
C ASN A 71 -5.38 7.90 38.19
N MET A 72 -4.80 6.78 38.66
CA MET A 72 -5.56 5.65 39.18
C MET A 72 -6.47 6.05 40.36
N LYS A 73 -5.99 6.89 41.30
CA LYS A 73 -6.83 7.42 42.38
C LYS A 73 -8.02 8.22 41.86
N ARG A 74 -7.82 9.06 40.85
CA ARG A 74 -8.90 9.83 40.22
C ARG A 74 -9.92 8.93 39.55
N ILE A 75 -9.48 7.94 38.79
CA ILE A 75 -10.37 7.00 38.09
C ILE A 75 -11.16 6.15 39.09
N LYS A 76 -10.54 5.73 40.20
CA LYS A 76 -11.25 5.07 41.31
C LYS A 76 -12.38 5.93 41.89
N ILE A 77 -12.14 7.23 42.07
CA ILE A 77 -13.18 8.17 42.54
C ILE A 77 -14.32 8.25 41.52
N LEU A 78 -14.00 8.40 40.23
CA LEU A 78 -14.99 8.46 39.15
C LEU A 78 -15.82 7.16 39.06
N ALA A 79 -15.17 6.00 39.14
CA ALA A 79 -15.86 4.71 39.15
C ALA A 79 -16.80 4.59 40.35
N LYS A 80 -16.36 4.98 41.55
CA LYS A 80 -17.22 4.97 42.74
C LYS A 80 -18.40 5.92 42.59
N GLU A 81 -18.21 7.13 42.06
CA GLU A 81 -19.29 8.08 41.76
C GLU A 81 -20.30 7.48 40.76
N PHE A 82 -19.82 6.78 39.73
CA PHE A 82 -20.63 6.14 38.70
C PHE A 82 -21.59 5.09 39.31
N PHE A 83 -21.11 4.25 40.22
CA PHE A 83 -21.93 3.20 40.87
C PHE A 83 -22.67 3.63 42.14
N SER A 84 -22.32 4.79 42.73
CA SER A 84 -22.96 5.29 43.96
C SER A 84 -24.25 6.11 43.71
N ALA A 85 -24.63 6.34 42.46
CA ALA A 85 -25.84 7.09 42.12
C ALA A 85 -27.12 6.33 42.52
N PRO A 86 -28.09 6.95 43.23
CA PRO A 86 -29.29 6.24 43.67
C PRO A 86 -30.17 5.87 42.47
N SER A 87 -30.55 4.59 42.40
CA SER A 87 -31.47 3.95 41.43
C SER A 87 -32.92 4.53 41.43
N SER A 88 -33.14 5.78 41.83
CA SER A 88 -34.47 6.37 42.05
C SER A 88 -35.01 7.24 40.91
N ALA A 89 -34.27 7.47 39.82
CA ALA A 89 -34.81 8.11 38.62
C ALA A 89 -35.31 7.06 37.61
N LYS A 90 -36.53 6.57 37.82
CA LYS A 90 -37.24 5.64 36.91
C LYS A 90 -37.66 6.22 35.56
N PHE A 91 -37.11 7.37 35.15
CA PHE A 91 -37.25 7.93 33.81
C PHE A 91 -35.91 8.54 33.39
N SER A 92 -35.32 7.97 32.34
CA SER A 92 -34.00 8.26 31.73
C SER A 92 -32.76 7.79 32.51
N ILE A 93 -32.58 6.45 32.56
CA ILE A 93 -31.40 5.76 33.11
C ILE A 93 -30.09 6.15 32.35
N GLU A 94 -30.18 6.59 31.10
CA GLU A 94 -28.99 7.00 30.32
C GLU A 94 -28.34 8.32 30.80
N GLY A 95 -29.09 9.26 31.39
CA GLY A 95 -28.59 10.63 31.56
C GLY A 95 -27.60 10.85 32.71
N ALA A 96 -27.75 10.12 33.82
CA ALA A 96 -26.91 10.31 35.02
C ALA A 96 -25.58 9.55 34.91
N GLU A 97 -25.61 8.32 34.39
CA GLU A 97 -24.41 7.49 34.15
C GLU A 97 -23.52 8.10 33.06
N LEU A 98 -24.10 8.67 31.99
CA LEU A 98 -23.33 9.40 30.97
C LEU A 98 -22.57 10.59 31.53
N SER A 99 -23.09 11.28 32.56
CA SER A 99 -22.51 12.54 33.05
C SER A 99 -21.11 12.36 33.67
N VAL A 100 -20.83 11.21 34.28
CA VAL A 100 -19.52 10.90 34.88
C VAL A 100 -18.52 10.51 33.79
N LEU A 101 -18.95 9.68 32.82
CA LEU A 101 -18.15 9.34 31.64
C LEU A 101 -17.83 10.59 30.80
N GLU A 102 -18.80 11.49 30.63
CA GLU A 102 -18.63 12.75 29.92
C GLU A 102 -17.58 13.64 30.57
N ARG A 103 -17.54 13.69 31.90
CA ARG A 103 -16.51 14.43 32.63
C ARG A 103 -15.11 13.88 32.30
N TRP A 104 -14.94 12.57 32.34
CA TRP A 104 -13.66 11.95 32.01
C TRP A 104 -13.30 12.16 30.53
N PHE A 105 -14.26 12.02 29.61
CA PHE A 105 -14.02 12.27 28.19
C PHE A 105 -13.68 13.73 27.90
N ARG A 106 -14.25 14.68 28.64
CA ARG A 106 -13.91 16.10 28.53
C ARG A 106 -12.47 16.38 28.99
N GLU A 107 -12.00 15.69 30.02
CA GLU A 107 -10.58 15.74 30.44
C GLU A 107 -9.65 15.16 29.36
N LEU A 108 -10.10 14.11 28.66
CA LEU A 108 -9.37 13.49 27.55
C LEU A 108 -9.54 14.23 26.21
N GLY A 109 -10.35 15.31 26.15
CA GLY A 109 -10.61 16.07 24.93
C GLY A 109 -11.52 15.38 23.91
N VAL A 110 -12.25 14.34 24.32
CA VAL A 110 -13.10 13.49 23.45
C VAL A 110 -14.56 13.46 23.88
N ALA A 111 -15.06 14.49 24.57
CA ALA A 111 -16.47 14.58 24.97
C ALA A 111 -17.44 14.42 23.78
N TRP A 112 -17.02 14.85 22.58
CA TRP A 112 -17.77 14.72 21.33
C TRP A 112 -18.16 13.26 21.00
N VAL A 113 -17.36 12.27 21.44
CA VAL A 113 -17.62 10.82 21.20
C VAL A 113 -19.00 10.41 21.73
N ILE A 114 -19.47 11.07 22.78
CA ILE A 114 -20.75 10.76 23.39
C ILE A 114 -21.93 11.01 22.44
N HIS A 115 -21.79 12.03 21.59
CA HIS A 115 -22.84 12.53 20.70
C HIS A 115 -22.68 12.06 19.24
N VAL A 116 -21.70 11.20 18.96
CA VAL A 116 -21.43 10.70 17.60
C VAL A 116 -22.63 9.92 17.03
N ALA A 117 -23.36 9.18 17.86
CA ALA A 117 -24.56 8.45 17.45
C ALA A 117 -25.79 9.36 17.25
N ASP A 118 -25.79 10.56 17.83
CA ASP A 118 -26.94 11.47 17.88
C ASP A 118 -26.88 12.59 16.81
N GLY A 119 -25.88 12.57 15.93
CA GLY A 119 -25.69 13.60 14.91
C GLY A 119 -25.24 14.94 15.51
N GLY A 120 -24.27 14.90 16.43
CA GLY A 120 -23.70 16.07 17.11
C GLY A 120 -23.28 17.23 16.18
N PRO A 121 -23.07 18.44 16.74
CA PRO A 121 -22.86 19.66 15.97
C PRO A 121 -21.67 19.55 15.00
N ALA A 122 -21.90 19.92 13.74
CA ALA A 122 -20.99 19.70 12.61
C ALA A 122 -19.53 20.13 12.83
N GLY A 123 -19.27 21.17 13.63
CA GLY A 123 -17.92 21.66 13.92
C GLY A 123 -17.09 20.77 14.85
N GLU A 124 -17.71 19.95 15.71
CA GLU A 124 -16.99 18.97 16.54
C GLU A 124 -16.61 17.71 15.74
N LEU A 125 -17.33 17.45 14.65
CA LEU A 125 -17.17 16.26 13.82
C LEU A 125 -16.02 16.39 12.81
N GLU A 126 -15.69 17.60 12.35
CA GLU A 126 -14.49 17.85 11.52
C GLU A 126 -13.21 17.45 12.26
N HIS A 127 -13.09 17.81 13.55
CA HIS A 127 -11.98 17.38 14.41
C HIS A 127 -12.05 15.89 14.79
N ALA A 128 -13.20 15.22 14.60
CA ALA A 128 -13.30 13.79 14.81
C ALA A 128 -12.72 12.99 13.63
N LEU A 129 -12.76 13.53 12.42
CA LEU A 129 -12.29 12.85 11.20
C LEU A 129 -10.77 12.64 11.14
N ASP A 130 -10.00 13.44 11.89
CA ASP A 130 -8.55 13.27 12.04
C ASP A 130 -8.17 12.23 13.12
N ALA A 131 -9.14 11.79 13.93
CA ALA A 131 -8.98 10.90 15.07
C ALA A 131 -7.89 11.33 16.09
N SER A 132 -7.37 12.55 16.01
CA SER A 132 -6.17 13.01 16.71
C SER A 132 -6.33 13.04 18.22
N SER A 133 -7.52 13.43 18.70
CA SER A 133 -7.90 13.37 20.12
C SER A 133 -8.39 11.98 20.54
N TRP A 134 -8.97 11.21 19.61
CA TRP A 134 -9.50 9.88 19.87
C TRP A 134 -8.40 8.84 20.16
N ILE A 135 -7.30 8.87 19.41
CA ILE A 135 -6.16 7.94 19.57
C ILE A 135 -5.54 7.99 20.98
N PRO A 136 -5.11 9.15 21.52
CA PRO A 136 -4.54 9.21 22.86
C PRO A 136 -5.58 8.87 23.93
N ALA A 137 -6.84 9.27 23.76
CA ALA A 137 -7.91 8.91 24.69
C ALA A 137 -8.17 7.40 24.73
N LEU A 138 -8.22 6.72 23.58
CA LEU A 138 -8.36 5.26 23.51
C LEU A 138 -7.18 4.59 24.21
N ASN A 139 -5.95 5.06 23.97
CA ASN A 139 -4.76 4.51 24.60
C ASN A 139 -4.78 4.64 26.12
N GLU A 140 -5.25 5.78 26.64
CA GLU A 140 -5.37 6.05 28.08
C GLU A 140 -6.43 5.15 28.73
N ILE A 141 -7.61 5.03 28.11
CA ILE A 141 -8.68 4.17 28.61
C ILE A 141 -8.25 2.69 28.55
N ARG A 142 -7.66 2.25 27.44
CA ARG A 142 -7.08 0.90 27.30
C ARG A 142 -6.02 0.64 28.36
N HIS A 143 -5.08 1.56 28.54
CA HIS A 143 -4.02 1.43 29.54
C HIS A 143 -4.61 1.31 30.95
N THR A 144 -5.60 2.13 31.28
CA THR A 144 -6.33 2.04 32.55
C THR A 144 -6.99 0.68 32.71
N PHE A 145 -7.74 0.20 31.72
CA PHE A 145 -8.41 -1.10 31.74
C PHE A 145 -7.40 -2.24 31.99
N CYS A 146 -6.29 -2.23 31.26
CA CYS A 146 -5.15 -3.13 31.45
C CYS A 146 -4.58 -3.10 32.88
N LEU A 147 -4.36 -1.91 33.46
CA LEU A 147 -3.88 -1.78 34.84
C LEU A 147 -4.86 -2.43 35.84
N VAL A 148 -6.17 -2.29 35.63
CA VAL A 148 -7.20 -2.91 36.48
C VAL A 148 -7.15 -4.43 36.45
N LEU A 149 -6.79 -5.00 35.30
CA LEU A 149 -6.65 -6.44 35.10
C LEU A 149 -5.34 -7.00 35.68
N TRP A 150 -4.23 -6.25 35.57
CA TRP A 150 -2.90 -6.72 35.98
C TRP A 150 -2.48 -6.37 37.41
N PHE A 151 -2.99 -5.30 38.01
CA PHE A 151 -2.74 -4.98 39.41
C PHE A 151 -3.66 -5.79 40.36
N LEU A 152 -3.66 -7.11 40.18
CA LEU A 152 -4.17 -8.05 41.17
C LEU A 152 -3.19 -8.09 42.35
N PRO A 153 -3.60 -7.76 43.59
CA PRO A 153 -2.77 -7.98 44.76
C PRO A 153 -2.79 -9.47 45.09
N GLY A 154 -1.94 -10.26 44.43
CA GLY A 154 -1.76 -11.70 44.68
C GLY A 154 -0.42 -12.08 45.31
N HIS A 155 0.54 -11.16 45.36
CA HIS A 155 1.87 -11.41 45.93
C HIS A 155 2.37 -10.23 46.78
N GLY A 156 1.65 -9.95 47.86
CA GLY A 156 2.30 -9.47 49.07
C GLY A 156 3.03 -10.65 49.71
N SER A 157 4.32 -10.49 50.02
CA SER A 157 5.17 -11.50 50.64
C SER A 157 4.44 -12.29 51.73
N ALA A 158 4.51 -13.61 51.64
CA ALA A 158 4.07 -14.53 52.67
C ALA A 158 4.86 -14.32 53.98
N GLU A 159 4.41 -13.37 54.80
CA GLU A 159 4.59 -13.42 56.24
C GLU A 159 3.20 -13.50 56.86
N LYS A 160 2.87 -14.74 57.23
CA LYS A 160 1.74 -15.09 58.09
C LYS A 160 1.78 -14.23 59.36
N ASP A 161 0.64 -13.66 59.73
CA ASP A 161 -0.08 -14.03 60.95
C ASP A 161 -1.25 -13.05 61.20
N GLU A 162 -2.49 -13.45 60.90
CA GLU A 162 -3.70 -13.39 61.78
C GLU A 162 -4.99 -13.66 60.97
N PRO A 163 -5.84 -14.64 61.35
CA PRO A 163 -7.05 -14.96 60.59
C PRO A 163 -8.30 -14.45 61.32
N ALA A 164 -8.71 -13.19 61.10
CA ALA A 164 -10.07 -12.72 61.48
C ALA A 164 -10.45 -11.31 60.93
N THR A 165 -10.13 -10.98 59.67
CA THR A 165 -10.72 -9.82 58.95
C THR A 165 -10.59 -9.91 57.43
N GLU A 166 -9.82 -10.89 56.91
CA GLU A 166 -9.48 -11.00 55.49
C GLU A 166 -10.71 -11.12 54.56
N SER A 167 -11.81 -11.76 54.97
CA SER A 167 -12.95 -11.99 54.06
C SER A 167 -13.70 -10.72 53.65
N ASP A 168 -13.89 -9.77 54.56
CA ASP A 168 -14.63 -8.54 54.27
C ASP A 168 -13.78 -7.55 53.46
N GLU A 169 -12.47 -7.51 53.72
CA GLU A 169 -11.52 -6.70 52.95
C GLU A 169 -11.32 -7.26 51.55
N GLU A 170 -11.14 -8.58 51.40
CA GLU A 170 -10.98 -9.25 50.12
C GLU A 170 -12.25 -9.10 49.25
N GLN A 171 -13.44 -9.14 49.87
CA GLN A 171 -14.71 -8.96 49.17
C GLN A 171 -15.00 -7.49 48.78
N ASN A 172 -14.62 -6.53 49.62
CA ASN A 172 -14.70 -5.10 49.28
C ASN A 172 -13.72 -4.72 48.15
N MET A 173 -12.52 -5.30 48.17
CA MET A 173 -11.52 -5.12 47.11
C MET A 173 -11.96 -5.74 45.78
N ALA A 174 -12.58 -6.92 45.81
CA ALA A 174 -13.20 -7.55 44.65
C ALA A 174 -14.28 -6.66 44.01
N GLU A 175 -15.12 -6.04 44.85
CA GLU A 175 -16.20 -5.15 44.41
C GLU A 175 -15.66 -3.84 43.83
N GLU A 176 -14.64 -3.24 44.43
CA GLU A 176 -13.94 -2.08 43.86
C GLU A 176 -13.30 -2.40 42.51
N GLN A 177 -12.68 -3.58 42.36
CA GLN A 177 -12.07 -4.01 41.11
C GLN A 177 -13.10 -4.24 40.01
N LEU A 178 -14.22 -4.89 40.35
CA LEU A 178 -15.33 -5.09 39.43
C LEU A 178 -15.95 -3.76 38.98
N GLN A 179 -16.14 -2.81 39.90
CA GLN A 179 -16.62 -1.46 39.58
C GLN A 179 -15.65 -0.76 38.62
N LEU A 180 -14.35 -0.81 38.90
CA LEU A 180 -13.35 -0.15 38.07
C LEU A 180 -13.23 -0.78 36.67
N ALA A 181 -13.29 -2.11 36.59
CA ALA A 181 -13.31 -2.85 35.32
C ALA A 181 -14.58 -2.53 34.51
N SER A 182 -15.73 -2.48 35.17
CA SER A 182 -17.01 -2.14 34.54
C SER A 182 -17.03 -0.67 34.04
N PHE A 183 -16.51 0.27 34.84
CA PHE A 183 -16.42 1.69 34.45
C PHE A 183 -15.53 1.88 33.21
N THR A 184 -14.36 1.27 33.22
CA THR A 184 -13.42 1.33 32.09
C THR A 184 -13.94 0.59 30.87
N GLN A 185 -14.66 -0.53 31.05
CA GLN A 185 -15.38 -1.21 29.97
C GLN A 185 -16.41 -0.27 29.31
N GLN A 186 -17.26 0.40 30.09
CA GLN A 186 -18.26 1.33 29.55
C GLN A 186 -17.61 2.49 28.77
N ALA A 187 -16.53 3.06 29.31
CA ALA A 187 -15.75 4.07 28.61
C ALA A 187 -15.21 3.55 27.27
N MET A 188 -14.65 2.34 27.24
CA MET A 188 -14.17 1.73 26.00
C MET A 188 -15.30 1.48 24.99
N LEU A 189 -16.43 0.89 25.43
CA LEU A 189 -17.57 0.62 24.56
C LEU A 189 -18.09 1.91 23.90
N LYS A 190 -18.14 3.01 24.67
CA LYS A 190 -18.52 4.31 24.14
C LYS A 190 -17.48 4.88 23.17
N MET A 191 -16.17 4.72 23.43
CA MET A 191 -15.12 5.09 22.46
C MET A 191 -15.26 4.33 21.13
N LEU A 192 -15.71 3.07 21.18
CA LEU A 192 -15.88 2.23 20.00
C LEU A 192 -17.14 2.56 19.19
N THR A 193 -18.05 3.43 19.65
CA THR A 193 -19.17 3.92 18.81
C THR A 193 -18.68 4.82 17.69
N PHE A 194 -17.56 5.54 17.90
CA PHE A 194 -16.90 6.31 16.84
C PHE A 194 -16.49 5.44 15.65
N VAL A 195 -16.10 4.19 15.90
CA VAL A 195 -15.73 3.25 14.84
C VAL A 195 -16.92 2.90 13.95
N ASP A 196 -18.13 2.75 14.50
CA ASP A 196 -19.31 2.50 13.66
C ASP A 196 -19.64 3.73 12.80
N PHE A 197 -19.41 4.93 13.34
CA PHE A 197 -19.64 6.18 12.63
C PHE A 197 -18.70 6.36 11.44
N ILE A 198 -17.39 6.12 11.60
CA ILE A 198 -16.44 6.26 10.49
C ILE A 198 -16.62 5.19 9.40
N VAL A 199 -17.05 3.99 9.78
CA VAL A 199 -17.30 2.88 8.85
C VAL A 199 -18.59 3.12 8.04
N ALA A 200 -19.46 4.03 8.49
CA ALA A 200 -20.72 4.30 7.82
C ALA A 200 -20.53 4.67 6.34
N PRO A 201 -21.36 4.12 5.44
CA PRO A 201 -21.20 4.32 3.99
C PRO A 201 -21.41 5.78 3.56
N ASN A 202 -22.23 6.55 4.29
CA ASN A 202 -22.61 7.92 3.94
C ASN A 202 -21.64 9.01 4.39
N LEU A 203 -20.53 8.66 5.05
CA LEU A 203 -19.53 9.64 5.45
C LEU A 203 -18.76 10.14 4.23
N THR A 204 -19.12 11.32 3.74
CA THR A 204 -18.37 12.06 2.72
C THR A 204 -17.30 12.89 3.42
N CYS A 205 -16.05 12.43 3.37
CA CYS A 205 -14.92 13.29 3.72
C CYS A 205 -14.76 14.32 2.60
N ASP A 206 -15.10 15.58 2.87
CA ASP A 206 -14.72 16.68 1.98
C ASP A 206 -13.22 16.95 2.16
N VAL A 207 -12.46 16.55 1.14
CA VAL A 207 -11.08 16.95 0.76
C VAL A 207 -10.09 17.16 1.91
N PHE A 208 -9.34 16.11 2.23
CA PHE A 208 -8.01 16.27 2.84
C PHE A 208 -7.01 16.69 1.75
N VAL A 209 -6.24 17.75 2.04
CA VAL A 209 -5.15 18.21 1.17
C VAL A 209 -3.83 17.70 1.74
N ALA A 210 -3.32 16.61 1.17
CA ALA A 210 -1.92 16.21 1.35
C ALA A 210 -1.08 16.86 0.24
N ASP A 211 -0.02 17.60 0.61
CA ASP A 211 0.96 18.21 -0.30
C ASP A 211 0.40 19.10 -1.44
N GLY A 212 -0.73 19.78 -1.19
CA GLY A 212 -1.27 20.78 -2.11
C GLY A 212 -1.96 20.22 -3.36
N VAL A 213 -2.16 18.90 -3.45
CA VAL A 213 -2.94 18.25 -4.51
C VAL A 213 -4.23 17.70 -3.89
N PRO A 214 -5.42 18.14 -4.31
CA PRO A 214 -6.67 17.55 -3.83
C PRO A 214 -6.71 16.06 -4.15
N MET A 215 -6.77 15.22 -3.11
CA MET A 215 -6.97 13.79 -3.29
C MET A 215 -8.45 13.51 -3.57
N PRO A 216 -8.79 12.52 -4.40
CA PRO A 216 -10.19 12.14 -4.59
C PRO A 216 -10.79 11.65 -3.26
N ALA A 217 -12.02 12.04 -2.96
CA ALA A 217 -12.73 11.73 -1.70
C ALA A 217 -12.60 10.28 -1.16
N PRO A 218 -12.55 9.21 -2.00
CA PRO A 218 -12.32 7.85 -1.51
C PRO A 218 -10.98 7.66 -0.78
N TYR A 219 -9.93 8.38 -1.15
CA TYR A 219 -8.62 8.29 -0.52
C TYR A 219 -8.60 8.91 0.87
N ASP A 220 -9.36 9.99 1.07
CA ASP A 220 -9.47 10.65 2.38
C ASP A 220 -10.17 9.74 3.39
N LYS A 221 -11.29 9.14 2.97
CA LYS A 221 -11.98 8.12 3.77
C LYS A 221 -11.05 6.95 4.10
N LEU A 222 -10.31 6.46 3.12
CA LEU A 222 -9.37 5.36 3.31
C LEU A 222 -8.27 5.70 4.32
N LEU A 223 -7.73 6.92 4.27
CA LEU A 223 -6.70 7.38 5.20
C LEU A 223 -7.24 7.48 6.63
N THR A 224 -8.43 8.03 6.84
CA THR A 224 -9.10 8.06 8.15
C THR A 224 -9.30 6.65 8.71
N LEU A 225 -9.77 5.70 7.88
CA LEU A 225 -9.94 4.30 8.29
C LEU A 225 -8.61 3.65 8.70
N LEU A 226 -7.54 3.92 7.97
CA LEU A 226 -6.19 3.41 8.29
C LEU A 226 -5.67 3.98 9.62
N HIS A 227 -5.87 5.28 9.87
CA HIS A 227 -5.48 5.93 11.13
C HIS A 227 -6.23 5.39 12.34
N VAL A 228 -7.48 4.93 12.18
CA VAL A 228 -8.24 4.34 13.28
C VAL A 228 -7.91 2.85 13.48
N ARG A 229 -7.62 2.13 12.39
CA ARG A 229 -7.29 0.70 12.46
C ARG A 229 -6.06 0.41 13.33
N GLU A 230 -4.96 1.15 13.16
CA GLU A 230 -3.73 0.88 13.91
C GLU A 230 -3.90 0.98 15.45
N PRO A 231 -4.48 2.05 16.02
CA PRO A 231 -4.81 2.12 17.44
C PRO A 231 -5.73 1.00 17.91
N LEU A 232 -6.72 0.58 17.11
CA LEU A 232 -7.59 -0.54 17.43
C LEU A 232 -6.82 -1.85 17.52
N SER A 233 -5.99 -2.16 16.51
CA SER A 233 -5.14 -3.35 16.50
C SER A 233 -4.20 -3.37 17.71
N LYS A 234 -3.61 -2.20 18.06
CA LYS A 234 -2.78 -2.07 19.27
C LYS A 234 -3.60 -2.32 20.53
N ALA A 235 -4.77 -1.68 20.67
CA ALA A 235 -5.62 -1.86 21.84
C ALA A 235 -6.05 -3.33 22.03
N LEU A 236 -6.47 -3.98 20.94
CA LEU A 236 -6.82 -5.40 20.95
C LEU A 236 -5.62 -6.28 21.32
N PHE A 237 -4.44 -6.00 20.76
CA PHE A 237 -3.21 -6.73 21.08
C PHE A 237 -2.91 -6.70 22.59
N TRP A 238 -2.88 -5.50 23.18
CA TRP A 238 -2.58 -5.34 24.60
C TRP A 238 -3.63 -5.99 25.49
N ILE A 239 -4.92 -5.81 25.16
CA ILE A 239 -5.99 -6.38 25.99
C ILE A 239 -6.04 -7.90 25.87
N ARG A 240 -5.71 -8.49 24.72
CA ARG A 240 -5.65 -9.96 24.54
C ARG A 240 -4.54 -10.63 25.36
N LEU A 241 -3.60 -9.88 25.92
CA LEU A 241 -2.52 -10.47 26.71
C LEU A 241 -3.09 -11.20 27.94
N PRO A 242 -2.53 -12.38 28.31
CA PRO A 242 -3.00 -13.14 29.45
C PRO A 242 -2.93 -12.36 30.76
N PHE A 243 -3.91 -12.58 31.64
CA PHE A 243 -3.90 -12.14 33.04
C PHE A 243 -4.44 -13.25 33.95
N ASP A 244 -4.11 -13.20 35.24
CA ASP A 244 -4.53 -14.20 36.22
C ASP A 244 -6.03 -14.08 36.53
N SER A 245 -6.86 -14.68 35.68
CA SER A 245 -8.33 -14.71 35.83
C SER A 245 -8.83 -15.60 36.98
N SER A 246 -7.93 -16.29 37.68
CA SER A 246 -8.26 -17.36 38.64
C SER A 246 -9.08 -16.91 39.86
N SER A 247 -9.12 -15.60 40.16
CA SER A 247 -9.86 -15.07 41.31
C SER A 247 -11.20 -14.37 40.97
N TYR A 248 -11.48 -13.99 39.71
CA TYR A 248 -12.64 -13.14 39.39
C TYR A 248 -13.33 -13.48 38.07
N ALA A 249 -14.32 -14.38 38.13
CA ALA A 249 -15.08 -14.84 36.95
C ALA A 249 -15.77 -13.70 36.19
N GLU A 250 -16.29 -12.69 36.89
CA GLU A 250 -17.00 -11.57 36.27
C GLU A 250 -16.05 -10.60 35.55
N VAL A 251 -14.86 -10.37 36.10
CA VAL A 251 -13.80 -9.59 35.44
C VAL A 251 -13.30 -10.31 34.19
N ALA A 252 -13.21 -11.65 34.23
CA ALA A 252 -12.91 -12.46 33.06
C ALA A 252 -14.01 -12.37 31.99
N ARG A 253 -15.30 -12.29 32.38
CA ARG A 253 -16.41 -12.05 31.45
C ARG A 253 -16.28 -10.68 30.78
N ILE A 254 -16.03 -9.62 31.55
CA ILE A 254 -15.82 -8.25 31.05
C ILE A 254 -14.65 -8.20 30.07
N HIS A 255 -13.54 -8.87 30.40
CA HIS A 255 -12.37 -9.00 29.52
C HIS A 255 -12.70 -9.69 28.19
N GLY A 256 -13.38 -10.84 28.23
CA GLY A 256 -13.80 -11.54 27.02
C GLY A 256 -14.70 -10.68 26.14
N GLU A 257 -15.68 -9.99 26.74
CA GLU A 257 -16.58 -9.10 26.02
C GLU A 257 -15.86 -7.95 25.31
N ILE A 258 -14.89 -7.31 25.97
CA ILE A 258 -14.17 -6.21 25.32
C ILE A 258 -13.26 -6.72 24.19
N VAL A 259 -12.67 -7.92 24.34
CA VAL A 259 -11.87 -8.56 23.28
C VAL A 259 -12.75 -8.86 22.07
N ASP A 260 -13.94 -9.43 22.30
CA ASP A 260 -14.90 -9.76 21.24
C ASP A 260 -15.37 -8.49 20.52
N VAL A 261 -15.74 -7.45 21.27
CA VAL A 261 -16.17 -6.17 20.69
C VAL A 261 -15.03 -5.51 19.91
N LEU A 262 -13.81 -5.43 20.47
CA LEU A 262 -12.66 -4.86 19.77
C LEU A 262 -12.33 -5.63 18.49
N SER A 263 -12.37 -6.96 18.52
CA SER A 263 -12.16 -7.79 17.33
C SER A 263 -13.21 -7.49 16.27
N ALA A 264 -14.49 -7.48 16.64
CA ALA A 264 -15.58 -7.17 15.72
C ALA A 264 -15.45 -5.75 15.12
N LYS A 265 -14.89 -4.78 15.87
CA LYS A 265 -14.63 -3.42 15.39
C LYS A 265 -13.44 -3.36 14.44
N GLU A 266 -12.37 -4.10 14.74
CA GLU A 266 -11.21 -4.22 13.86
C GLU A 266 -11.62 -4.84 12.51
N ASP A 267 -12.40 -5.93 12.54
CA ASP A 267 -12.92 -6.61 11.36
C ASP A 267 -13.79 -5.65 10.52
N LYS A 268 -14.70 -4.91 11.17
CA LYS A 268 -15.53 -3.88 10.50
C LYS A 268 -14.70 -2.81 9.79
N VAL A 269 -13.64 -2.31 10.43
CA VAL A 269 -12.74 -1.32 9.82
C VAL A 269 -11.94 -1.95 8.68
N GLY A 270 -11.45 -3.18 8.85
CA GLY A 270 -10.77 -3.95 7.80
C GLY A 270 -11.63 -4.11 6.56
N GLU A 271 -12.90 -4.50 6.73
CA GLU A 271 -13.89 -4.62 5.66
C GLU A 271 -14.18 -3.28 4.97
N ALA A 272 -14.25 -2.18 5.73
CA ALA A 272 -14.46 -0.85 5.17
C ALA A 272 -13.26 -0.38 4.32
N ILE A 273 -12.03 -0.65 4.80
CA ILE A 273 -10.78 -0.38 4.07
C ILE A 273 -10.77 -1.18 2.76
N TRP A 274 -11.02 -2.49 2.84
CA TRP A 274 -11.06 -3.37 1.67
C TRP A 274 -12.11 -2.93 0.66
N SER A 275 -13.32 -2.63 1.12
CA SER A 275 -14.42 -2.15 0.26
C SER A 275 -14.06 -0.84 -0.44
N THR A 276 -13.40 0.09 0.26
CA THR A 276 -12.95 1.36 -0.32
C THR A 276 -11.82 1.16 -1.33
N LEU A 277 -10.88 0.25 -1.07
CA LEU A 277 -9.85 -0.14 -2.04
C LEU A 277 -10.47 -0.72 -3.31
N GLU A 278 -11.46 -1.61 -3.17
CA GLU A 278 -12.20 -2.19 -4.28
C GLU A 278 -12.99 -1.15 -5.05
N GLU A 279 -13.63 -0.19 -4.38
CA GLU A 279 -14.31 0.94 -5.03
C GLU A 279 -13.36 1.80 -5.87
N ILE A 280 -12.17 2.11 -5.34
CA ILE A 280 -11.16 2.85 -6.10
C ILE A 280 -10.70 2.01 -7.29
N ARG A 281 -10.44 0.72 -7.07
CA ARG A 281 -10.01 -0.22 -8.11
C ARG A 281 -11.04 -0.31 -9.24
N THR A 282 -12.31 -0.56 -8.93
CA THR A 282 -13.38 -0.64 -9.93
C THR A 282 -13.51 0.66 -10.70
N ARG A 283 -13.46 1.83 -10.04
CA ARG A 283 -13.49 3.13 -10.75
C ARG A 283 -12.33 3.32 -11.71
N LEU A 284 -11.12 2.88 -11.35
CA LEU A 284 -9.95 2.95 -12.24
C LEU A 284 -10.08 1.99 -13.44
N LEU A 285 -10.66 0.81 -13.21
CA LEU A 285 -10.91 -0.20 -14.25
C LEU A 285 -12.03 0.23 -15.21
N GLU A 286 -13.15 0.72 -14.66
CA GLU A 286 -14.38 1.07 -15.38
C GLU A 286 -14.36 2.45 -16.01
N SER A 287 -13.40 3.32 -15.64
CA SER A 287 -13.28 4.67 -16.17
C SER A 287 -13.41 4.62 -17.70
N PRO A 288 -14.56 5.11 -18.26
CA PRO A 288 -14.80 5.03 -19.67
C PRO A 288 -13.66 5.76 -20.36
N GLU A 289 -13.26 5.26 -21.53
CA GLU A 289 -12.51 6.11 -22.44
C GLU A 289 -13.35 7.38 -22.59
N GLU A 290 -12.94 8.48 -21.96
CA GLU A 290 -13.53 9.79 -22.17
C GLU A 290 -13.30 10.08 -23.65
N GLY A 291 -14.26 9.62 -24.46
CA GLY A 291 -14.43 10.03 -25.82
C GLY A 291 -14.60 11.54 -25.78
N GLN A 292 -13.62 12.23 -26.34
CA GLN A 292 -13.72 13.63 -26.78
C GLN A 292 -14.36 14.60 -25.79
N GLY A 293 -13.53 15.21 -24.95
CA GLY A 293 -13.83 16.56 -24.45
C GLY A 293 -13.34 16.85 -23.06
N SER A 294 -12.11 17.34 -22.93
CA SER A 294 -11.86 18.67 -22.33
C SER A 294 -10.37 18.94 -22.14
N SER A 295 -9.95 20.10 -22.67
CA SER A 295 -8.74 20.87 -22.40
C SER A 295 -7.37 20.31 -22.84
N GLY A 296 -6.87 20.87 -23.95
CA GLY A 296 -5.46 20.84 -24.35
C GLY A 296 -5.26 20.32 -25.78
N THR A 297 -5.34 21.23 -26.77
CA THR A 297 -4.83 21.06 -28.15
C THR A 297 -4.58 19.61 -28.60
N GLN A 298 -5.65 18.85 -28.88
CA GLN A 298 -5.49 17.61 -29.63
C GLN A 298 -5.22 17.99 -31.08
N THR A 299 -3.97 17.88 -31.50
CA THR A 299 -3.65 17.78 -32.92
C THR A 299 -4.40 16.57 -33.51
N PRO A 300 -4.83 16.60 -34.77
CA PRO A 300 -5.59 15.52 -35.43
C PRO A 300 -4.90 14.14 -35.45
N GLN A 301 -3.71 14.00 -34.85
CA GLN A 301 -2.75 12.92 -35.04
C GLN A 301 -2.59 12.01 -33.80
N GLY A 302 -3.20 12.35 -32.66
CA GLY A 302 -2.99 11.66 -31.38
C GLY A 302 -1.93 12.34 -30.50
N SER A 303 -1.94 12.07 -29.20
CA SER A 303 -0.99 12.64 -28.22
C SER A 303 0.02 11.58 -27.78
N SER A 304 1.30 11.94 -27.72
CA SER A 304 2.35 11.09 -27.13
C SER A 304 2.48 11.28 -25.61
N ASP A 305 1.77 12.22 -24.98
CA ASP A 305 1.94 12.55 -23.56
C ASP A 305 1.54 11.39 -22.61
N ILE A 306 1.92 11.51 -21.34
CA ILE A 306 1.55 10.56 -20.28
C ILE A 306 0.04 10.59 -20.09
N ASP A 307 -0.58 9.41 -20.18
CA ASP A 307 -2.02 9.24 -20.10
C ASP A 307 -2.57 9.54 -18.70
N LYS A 308 -3.80 10.08 -18.63
CA LYS A 308 -4.51 10.32 -17.38
C LYS A 308 -4.70 9.01 -16.60
N ALA A 309 -5.02 7.90 -17.28
CA ALA A 309 -5.14 6.58 -16.65
C ALA A 309 -3.81 6.13 -16.02
N THR A 310 -2.69 6.39 -16.69
CA THR A 310 -1.35 6.11 -16.14
C THR A 310 -1.11 6.87 -14.84
N ARG A 311 -1.44 8.16 -14.81
CA ARG A 311 -1.29 8.99 -13.59
C ARG A 311 -2.20 8.48 -12.47
N SER A 312 -3.46 8.18 -12.75
CA SER A 312 -4.43 7.74 -11.75
C SER A 312 -4.10 6.36 -11.18
N VAL A 313 -3.71 5.40 -12.03
CA VAL A 313 -3.30 4.06 -11.57
C VAL A 313 -2.00 4.14 -10.78
N MET A 314 -1.02 4.93 -11.23
CA MET A 314 0.23 5.08 -10.48
C MET A 314 0.03 5.81 -9.16
N MET A 315 -0.92 6.76 -9.06
CA MET A 315 -1.31 7.36 -7.78
C MET A 315 -1.83 6.30 -6.81
N TYR A 316 -2.69 5.38 -7.27
CA TYR A 316 -3.18 4.26 -6.47
C TYR A 316 -2.05 3.33 -6.04
N VAL A 317 -1.21 2.88 -6.98
CA VAL A 317 -0.07 2.00 -6.69
C VAL A 317 0.86 2.65 -5.66
N THR A 318 1.21 3.92 -5.87
CA THR A 318 2.06 4.67 -4.94
C THR A 318 1.40 4.81 -3.57
N PHE A 319 0.08 5.03 -3.49
CA PHE A 319 -0.65 5.00 -2.22
C PHE A 319 -0.54 3.66 -1.49
N LEU A 320 -0.70 2.54 -2.21
CA LEU A 320 -0.54 1.20 -1.63
C LEU A 320 0.88 1.00 -1.07
N GLN A 321 1.90 1.51 -1.75
CA GLN A 321 3.30 1.39 -1.30
C GLN A 321 3.57 2.23 -0.06
N HIS A 322 3.04 3.46 0.03
CA HIS A 322 3.20 4.32 1.21
C HIS A 322 2.54 3.73 2.45
N ASN A 323 1.41 3.03 2.27
CA ASN A 323 0.64 2.41 3.34
C ASN A 323 0.85 0.88 3.42
N TYR A 324 1.97 0.38 2.90
CA TYR A 324 2.18 -1.06 2.70
C TYR A 324 2.00 -1.89 3.99
N TRP A 325 2.58 -1.43 5.10
CA TRP A 325 2.46 -2.09 6.40
C TRP A 325 1.01 -2.14 6.90
N LEU A 326 0.27 -1.03 6.78
CA LEU A 326 -1.10 -0.92 7.28
C LEU A 326 -2.09 -1.73 6.42
N LEU A 327 -1.84 -1.82 5.12
CA LEU A 327 -2.69 -2.51 4.16
C LEU A 327 -2.40 -4.01 4.03
N THR A 328 -1.17 -4.44 4.33
CA THR A 328 -0.79 -5.86 4.21
C THR A 328 -1.73 -6.80 4.98
N PRO A 329 -2.05 -6.56 6.26
CA PRO A 329 -2.98 -7.43 6.99
C PRO A 329 -4.38 -7.47 6.37
N VAL A 330 -4.90 -6.34 5.90
CA VAL A 330 -6.25 -6.25 5.31
C VAL A 330 -6.34 -7.05 4.01
N VAL A 331 -5.34 -6.94 3.14
CA VAL A 331 -5.33 -7.70 1.88
C VAL A 331 -5.08 -9.19 2.11
N LEU A 332 -4.26 -9.56 3.10
CA LEU A 332 -4.09 -10.97 3.50
C LEU A 332 -5.39 -11.56 4.04
N GLU A 333 -6.14 -10.80 4.83
CA GLU A 333 -7.45 -11.21 5.32
C GLU A 333 -8.43 -11.42 4.16
N ALA A 334 -8.51 -10.47 3.22
CA ALA A 334 -9.35 -10.60 2.02
C ALA A 334 -8.98 -11.83 1.17
N ASP A 335 -7.69 -12.15 1.04
CA ASP A 335 -7.19 -13.37 0.40
C ASP A 335 -7.64 -14.63 1.15
N SER A 336 -7.45 -14.67 2.48
CA SER A 336 -7.83 -15.80 3.33
C SER A 336 -9.34 -16.09 3.33
N LEU A 337 -10.16 -15.04 3.19
CA LEU A 337 -11.62 -15.12 3.10
C LEU A 337 -12.11 -15.41 1.67
N GLY A 338 -11.20 -15.51 0.69
CA GLY A 338 -11.54 -15.72 -0.72
C GLY A 338 -12.24 -14.53 -1.39
N LYS A 339 -12.22 -13.34 -0.77
CA LYS A 339 -12.75 -12.09 -1.35
C LYS A 339 -11.81 -11.52 -2.41
N TYR A 340 -10.52 -11.79 -2.25
CA TYR A 340 -9.48 -11.50 -3.22
C TYR A 340 -8.76 -12.79 -3.59
N VAL A 341 -8.36 -12.91 -4.86
CA VAL A 341 -7.53 -14.03 -5.32
C VAL A 341 -6.34 -13.42 -6.06
N PRO A 342 -5.14 -13.39 -5.45
CA PRO A 342 -3.94 -12.86 -6.07
C PRO A 342 -3.64 -13.53 -7.40
N ARG A 343 -3.53 -12.75 -8.48
CA ARG A 343 -3.11 -13.29 -9.79
C ARG A 343 -1.65 -13.73 -9.79
N PHE A 344 -0.82 -13.07 -8.98
CA PHE A 344 0.61 -13.36 -8.86
C PHE A 344 0.89 -14.08 -7.54
N GLY A 345 0.55 -15.37 -7.45
CA GLY A 345 0.67 -16.16 -6.20
C GLY A 345 2.10 -16.37 -5.66
N ALA A 346 3.14 -15.91 -6.37
CA ALA A 346 4.53 -15.98 -5.91
C ALA A 346 4.97 -14.73 -5.12
N VAL A 347 4.12 -13.71 -4.99
CA VAL A 347 4.40 -12.49 -4.26
C VAL A 347 3.36 -12.25 -3.18
N GLN A 348 3.64 -11.33 -2.25
CA GLN A 348 2.69 -10.94 -1.22
C GLN A 348 1.40 -10.38 -1.89
N PRO A 349 0.19 -10.69 -1.37
CA PRO A 349 -1.09 -10.30 -2.00
C PRO A 349 -1.28 -8.81 -2.33
N LEU A 350 -0.84 -7.90 -1.48
CA LEU A 350 -0.87 -6.45 -1.74
C LEU A 350 0.08 -6.06 -2.89
N THR A 351 1.26 -6.69 -2.98
CA THR A 351 2.14 -6.56 -4.15
C THR A 351 1.48 -7.12 -5.41
N SER A 352 0.81 -8.28 -5.32
CA SER A 352 0.04 -8.83 -6.44
C SER A 352 -1.02 -7.83 -6.91
N LEU A 353 -1.80 -7.26 -5.99
CA LEU A 353 -2.83 -6.27 -6.31
C LEU A 353 -2.27 -5.08 -7.08
N ALA A 354 -1.13 -4.54 -6.64
CA ALA A 354 -0.45 -3.44 -7.33
C ALA A 354 0.05 -3.83 -8.72
N MET A 355 0.65 -5.03 -8.87
CA MET A 355 1.09 -5.56 -10.16
C MET A 355 -0.07 -5.80 -11.13
N GLU A 356 -1.23 -6.23 -10.63
CA GLU A 356 -2.44 -6.42 -11.42
C GLU A 356 -2.96 -5.09 -11.98
N MET A 357 -2.94 -4.03 -11.16
CA MET A 357 -3.32 -2.69 -11.61
C MET A 357 -2.40 -2.16 -12.70
N ILE A 358 -1.09 -2.39 -12.58
CA ILE A 358 -0.13 -2.02 -13.63
C ILE A 358 -0.38 -2.85 -14.89
N SER A 359 -0.57 -4.17 -14.76
CA SER A 359 -0.82 -5.06 -15.90
C SER A 359 -2.10 -4.65 -16.66
N PHE A 360 -3.17 -4.31 -15.94
CA PHE A 360 -4.39 -3.77 -16.55
C PHE A 360 -4.15 -2.45 -17.27
N LEU A 361 -3.40 -1.54 -16.64
CA LEU A 361 -3.03 -0.28 -17.27
C LEU A 361 -2.24 -0.51 -18.57
N GLU A 362 -1.28 -1.42 -18.58
CA GLU A 362 -0.49 -1.73 -19.77
C GLU A 362 -1.37 -2.25 -20.93
N GLU A 363 -2.34 -3.12 -20.63
CA GLU A 363 -3.32 -3.60 -21.61
C GLU A 363 -4.19 -2.44 -22.13
N LYS A 364 -4.70 -1.59 -21.23
CA LYS A 364 -5.51 -0.42 -21.58
C LYS A 364 -4.74 0.55 -22.48
N LEU A 365 -3.46 0.80 -22.16
CA LEU A 365 -2.59 1.64 -22.96
C LEU A 365 -2.29 1.02 -24.33
N ALA A 366 -2.06 -0.29 -24.41
CA ALA A 366 -1.86 -0.99 -25.67
C ALA A 366 -3.09 -0.85 -26.58
N ASN A 367 -4.30 -1.10 -26.03
CA ASN A 367 -5.55 -0.94 -26.77
C ASN A 367 -5.77 0.50 -27.25
N LYS A 368 -5.56 1.49 -26.37
CA LYS A 368 -5.67 2.91 -26.73
C LYS A 368 -4.67 3.33 -27.80
N SER A 369 -3.47 2.75 -27.79
CA SER A 369 -2.42 3.06 -28.74
C SER A 369 -2.79 2.66 -30.18
N GLU A 370 -3.62 1.63 -30.37
CA GLU A 370 -4.11 1.18 -31.69
C GLU A 370 -5.01 2.21 -32.39
N ALA A 371 -5.59 3.16 -31.65
CA ALA A 371 -6.35 4.26 -32.25
C ALA A 371 -5.46 5.29 -32.99
N SER A 372 -4.13 5.24 -32.78
CA SER A 372 -3.18 6.15 -33.43
C SER A 372 -2.81 5.64 -34.83
N PRO A 373 -3.11 6.39 -35.90
CA PRO A 373 -2.80 5.95 -37.27
C PRO A 373 -1.28 5.98 -37.57
N ASP A 374 -0.53 6.80 -36.85
CA ASP A 374 0.92 6.92 -36.97
C ASP A 374 1.61 5.93 -36.02
N GLN A 375 2.32 4.94 -36.58
CA GLN A 375 3.02 3.92 -35.81
C GLN A 375 4.13 4.50 -34.92
N GLY A 376 4.78 5.58 -35.35
CA GLY A 376 5.80 6.27 -34.56
C GLY A 376 5.20 6.90 -33.32
N LEU A 377 4.07 7.61 -33.46
CA LEU A 377 3.33 8.14 -32.31
C LEU A 377 2.82 7.05 -31.37
N ARG A 378 2.36 5.92 -31.92
CA ARG A 378 1.93 4.76 -31.12
C ARG A 378 3.03 4.28 -30.17
N PHE A 379 4.23 4.01 -30.70
CA PHE A 379 5.34 3.56 -29.87
C PHE A 379 5.90 4.66 -28.97
N LEU A 380 5.82 5.92 -29.37
CA LEU A 380 6.23 7.04 -28.51
C LEU A 380 5.29 7.21 -27.31
N PHE A 381 3.98 7.07 -27.52
CA PHE A 381 2.98 7.06 -26.46
C PHE A 381 3.23 5.92 -25.47
N LEU A 382 3.43 4.69 -25.96
CA LEU A 382 3.73 3.54 -25.11
C LEU A 382 5.05 3.72 -24.35
N LEU A 383 6.08 4.25 -25.01
CA LEU A 383 7.38 4.55 -24.40
C LEU A 383 7.26 5.55 -23.25
N ASN A 384 6.56 6.66 -23.46
CA ASN A 384 6.38 7.70 -22.44
C ASN A 384 5.65 7.15 -21.20
N ASN A 385 4.60 6.37 -21.40
CA ASN A 385 3.83 5.80 -20.30
C ASN A 385 4.60 4.69 -19.57
N SER A 386 5.21 3.74 -20.29
CA SER A 386 5.98 2.66 -19.66
C SER A 386 7.22 3.16 -18.93
N SER A 387 7.91 4.18 -19.46
CA SER A 387 9.05 4.78 -18.76
C SER A 387 8.61 5.50 -17.48
N PHE A 388 7.48 6.22 -17.52
CA PHE A 388 6.91 6.84 -16.31
C PHE A 388 6.57 5.82 -15.23
N ILE A 389 5.98 4.67 -15.60
CA ILE A 389 5.70 3.56 -14.68
C ILE A 389 7.01 3.01 -14.10
N ALA A 390 8.00 2.73 -14.97
CA ALA A 390 9.28 2.17 -14.55
C ALA A 390 10.03 3.11 -13.58
N ASP A 391 10.04 4.41 -13.85
CA ASP A 391 10.70 5.41 -13.01
C ASP A 391 10.05 5.50 -11.62
N GLN A 392 8.71 5.50 -11.53
CA GLN A 392 8.02 5.51 -10.24
C GLN A 392 8.27 4.23 -9.42
N LEU A 393 8.52 3.10 -10.09
CA LEU A 393 8.76 1.83 -9.41
C LEU A 393 10.23 1.56 -9.11
N HIS A 394 11.16 2.32 -9.70
CA HIS A 394 12.60 2.06 -9.63
C HIS A 394 13.08 1.83 -8.18
N ASP A 395 12.70 2.71 -7.26
CA ASP A 395 13.16 2.69 -5.86
C ASP A 395 12.18 2.02 -4.88
N THR A 396 11.08 1.42 -5.37
CA THR A 396 10.06 0.80 -4.49
C THR A 396 10.52 -0.55 -3.90
N PRO A 397 10.55 -0.76 -2.58
CA PRO A 397 11.18 -1.97 -2.02
C PRO A 397 10.34 -3.25 -2.20
N TYR A 398 9.02 -3.13 -2.37
CA TYR A 398 8.09 -4.27 -2.29
C TYR A 398 7.85 -5.00 -3.62
N PHE A 399 8.32 -4.42 -4.74
CA PHE A 399 8.23 -5.06 -6.06
C PHE A 399 9.42 -5.98 -6.33
N PRO A 400 9.19 -7.18 -6.91
CA PRO A 400 10.28 -8.06 -7.33
C PRO A 400 11.27 -7.38 -8.27
N LYS A 401 12.56 -7.61 -8.06
CA LYS A 401 13.60 -7.04 -8.92
C LYS A 401 13.44 -7.45 -10.39
N SER A 402 13.04 -8.69 -10.65
CA SER A 402 12.76 -9.18 -12.01
C SER A 402 11.69 -8.33 -12.71
N TYR A 403 10.58 -8.05 -12.02
CA TYR A 403 9.47 -7.26 -12.56
C TYR A 403 9.91 -5.85 -12.98
N LYS A 404 10.75 -5.19 -12.16
CA LYS A 404 11.30 -3.87 -12.49
C LYS A 404 12.22 -3.93 -13.71
N VAL A 405 13.05 -4.97 -13.82
CA VAL A 405 13.93 -5.19 -14.98
C VAL A 405 13.10 -5.41 -16.24
N ASP A 406 12.02 -6.18 -16.16
CA ASP A 406 11.13 -6.44 -17.29
C ASP A 406 10.44 -5.15 -17.78
N LEU A 407 9.96 -4.30 -16.86
CA LEU A 407 9.38 -3.00 -17.19
C LEU A 407 10.40 -2.07 -17.88
N ALA A 408 11.62 -2.01 -17.37
CA ALA A 408 12.70 -1.23 -17.99
C ALA A 408 13.08 -1.78 -19.38
N GLY A 409 13.15 -3.10 -19.53
CA GLY A 409 13.39 -3.78 -20.80
C GLY A 409 12.32 -3.47 -21.84
N LYS A 410 11.05 -3.44 -21.44
CA LYS A 410 9.92 -3.08 -22.31
C LYS A 410 10.05 -1.65 -22.84
N ALA A 411 10.49 -0.71 -22.01
CA ALA A 411 10.77 0.66 -22.47
C ALA A 411 11.91 0.68 -23.52
N GLU A 412 12.97 -0.11 -23.35
CA GLU A 412 14.02 -0.23 -24.38
C GLU A 412 13.49 -0.82 -25.69
N ASP A 413 12.60 -1.80 -25.62
CA ASP A 413 12.01 -2.40 -26.81
C ASP A 413 11.12 -1.41 -27.57
N TYR A 414 10.38 -0.54 -26.88
CA TYR A 414 9.65 0.55 -27.53
C TYR A 414 10.55 1.57 -28.22
N ILE A 415 11.74 1.88 -27.67
CA ILE A 415 12.73 2.71 -28.39
C ILE A 415 13.13 2.06 -29.70
N LYS A 416 13.45 0.76 -29.70
CA LYS A 416 13.83 0.02 -30.91
C LYS A 416 12.70 0.01 -31.94
N MET A 417 11.48 -0.31 -31.51
CA MET A 417 10.31 -0.34 -32.39
C MET A 417 10.03 1.05 -32.98
N TYR A 418 10.12 2.10 -32.17
CA TYR A 418 9.96 3.47 -32.60
C TYR A 418 10.97 3.86 -33.70
N ILE A 419 12.26 3.55 -33.49
CA ILE A 419 13.32 3.81 -34.48
C ILE A 419 13.05 3.02 -35.76
N GLN A 420 12.66 1.76 -35.63
CA GLN A 420 12.36 0.90 -36.77
C GLN A 420 11.22 1.45 -37.63
N VAL A 421 10.10 1.89 -37.04
CA VAL A 421 8.96 2.37 -37.84
C VAL A 421 9.14 3.81 -38.32
N SER A 422 9.89 4.64 -37.59
CA SER A 422 10.03 6.07 -37.90
C SER A 422 11.27 6.37 -38.75
N TRP A 423 12.42 5.84 -38.36
CA TRP A 423 13.72 6.24 -38.92
C TRP A 423 14.27 5.25 -39.95
N ALA A 424 13.96 3.96 -39.85
CA ALA A 424 14.41 2.99 -40.86
C ALA A 424 13.91 3.30 -42.29
N PRO A 425 12.67 3.77 -42.53
CA PRO A 425 12.23 4.20 -43.86
C PRO A 425 13.04 5.39 -44.40
N VAL A 426 13.40 6.36 -43.55
CA VAL A 426 14.24 7.50 -43.92
C VAL A 426 15.63 7.00 -44.34
N LEU A 427 16.25 6.14 -43.51
CA LEU A 427 17.58 5.57 -43.78
C LEU A 427 17.60 4.64 -44.99
N SER A 428 16.48 3.96 -45.29
CA SER A 428 16.35 3.09 -46.46
C SER A 428 16.59 3.82 -47.78
N CYS A 429 16.36 5.15 -47.82
CA CYS A 429 16.66 5.97 -48.99
C CYS A 429 18.14 5.86 -49.40
N LEU A 430 19.05 5.80 -48.42
CA LEU A 430 20.50 5.71 -48.65
C LEU A 430 20.99 4.26 -48.76
N ILE A 431 20.40 3.34 -47.99
CA ILE A 431 20.86 1.94 -47.88
C ILE A 431 20.36 1.10 -49.06
N ASN A 432 19.09 1.26 -49.44
CA ASN A 432 18.40 0.46 -50.46
C ASN A 432 17.73 1.39 -51.49
N PRO A 433 18.50 2.14 -52.30
CA PRO A 433 17.94 3.08 -53.25
C PRO A 433 17.04 2.35 -54.27
N THR A 434 15.80 2.81 -54.43
CA THR A 434 14.87 2.23 -55.40
C THR A 434 15.45 2.41 -56.82
N PRO A 435 15.57 1.35 -57.63
CA PRO A 435 16.03 1.46 -59.01
C PRO A 435 15.05 2.34 -59.80
N SER A 436 15.52 3.49 -60.29
CA SER A 436 14.70 4.34 -61.17
C SER A 436 14.57 3.68 -62.54
N CYS A 437 13.35 3.68 -63.10
CA CYS A 437 13.06 3.18 -64.45
C CYS A 437 13.65 4.09 -65.57
N LEU A 438 14.19 5.25 -65.21
CA LEU A 438 14.82 6.21 -66.11
C LEU A 438 16.33 6.25 -65.81
N GLY A 439 17.13 5.84 -66.80
CA GLY A 439 18.53 5.43 -66.62
C GLY A 439 19.53 6.47 -66.12
N LYS A 440 20.63 5.92 -65.57
CA LYS A 440 21.95 6.47 -65.19
C LYS A 440 21.95 7.71 -64.27
N ASN A 441 22.53 7.50 -63.07
CA ASN A 441 22.98 8.50 -62.08
C ASN A 441 21.89 9.16 -61.21
N TYR A 442 20.95 8.38 -60.67
CA TYR A 442 20.08 8.88 -59.60
C TYR A 442 20.82 8.84 -58.26
N SER A 443 21.13 10.01 -57.69
CA SER A 443 21.63 10.10 -56.31
C SER A 443 20.46 9.92 -55.35
N PRO A 444 20.53 9.01 -54.36
CA PRO A 444 19.50 8.88 -53.33
C PRO A 444 19.45 10.05 -52.34
N LEU A 445 20.47 10.92 -52.33
CA LEU A 445 20.62 11.99 -51.34
C LEU A 445 19.43 12.96 -51.29
N PRO A 446 18.90 13.52 -52.39
CA PRO A 446 17.76 14.44 -52.33
C PRO A 446 16.50 13.82 -51.72
N LYS A 447 16.28 12.51 -51.96
CA LYS A 447 15.16 11.79 -51.38
C LYS A 447 15.33 11.63 -49.86
N PHE A 448 16.51 11.21 -49.41
CA PHE A 448 16.84 11.16 -47.99
C PHE A 448 16.65 12.52 -47.31
N GLU A 449 17.20 13.58 -47.89
CA GLU A 449 17.12 14.94 -47.35
C GLU A 449 15.67 15.42 -47.19
N SER A 450 14.81 15.10 -48.17
CA SER A 450 13.38 15.42 -48.11
C SER A 450 12.66 14.64 -47.01
N GLU A 451 12.85 13.32 -46.94
CA GLU A 451 12.22 12.48 -45.91
C GLU A 451 12.73 12.82 -44.50
N PHE A 452 14.02 13.10 -44.35
CA PHE A 452 14.63 13.55 -43.10
C PHE A 452 14.01 14.87 -42.64
N GLN A 453 13.92 15.88 -43.52
CA GLN A 453 13.31 17.17 -43.19
C GLN A 453 11.86 17.00 -42.76
N LYS A 454 11.07 16.25 -43.52
CA LYS A 454 9.67 15.97 -43.19
C LYS A 454 9.55 15.31 -41.81
N MET A 455 10.37 14.29 -41.53
CA MET A 455 10.35 13.59 -40.26
C MET A 455 10.78 14.51 -39.11
N ASN A 456 11.88 15.26 -39.28
CA ASN A 456 12.39 16.19 -38.28
C ASN A 456 11.38 17.28 -37.93
N THR A 457 10.78 17.93 -38.93
CA THR A 457 9.76 18.97 -38.71
C THR A 457 8.53 18.41 -38.00
N THR A 458 8.11 17.19 -38.34
CA THR A 458 6.96 16.54 -37.69
C THR A 458 7.26 16.21 -36.23
N GLN A 459 8.39 15.55 -35.97
CA GLN A 459 8.74 15.05 -34.64
C GLN A 459 9.20 16.14 -33.66
N LYS A 460 9.59 17.32 -34.14
CA LYS A 460 9.78 18.52 -33.30
C LYS A 460 8.51 18.93 -32.56
N LEU A 461 7.34 18.64 -33.14
CA LEU A 461 6.03 18.94 -32.55
C LEU A 461 5.52 17.83 -31.63
N TRP A 462 6.21 16.69 -31.55
CA TRP A 462 5.85 15.61 -30.64
C TRP A 462 6.45 15.89 -29.26
N LYS A 463 5.88 15.27 -28.23
CA LYS A 463 6.30 15.53 -26.85
C LYS A 463 6.83 14.28 -26.18
N VAL A 464 8.02 14.40 -25.58
CA VAL A 464 8.57 13.43 -24.63
C VAL A 464 8.78 14.17 -23.31
N PRO A 465 7.84 14.04 -22.34
CA PRO A 465 7.84 14.87 -21.14
C PRO A 465 9.10 14.75 -20.29
N ASP A 466 9.59 13.52 -20.07
CA ASP A 466 10.78 13.28 -19.27
C ASP A 466 12.06 13.69 -20.06
N PRO A 467 12.86 14.65 -19.55
CA PRO A 467 14.12 15.04 -20.17
C PRO A 467 15.14 13.90 -20.30
N LYS A 468 15.18 12.97 -19.33
CA LYS A 468 16.16 11.86 -19.37
C LYS A 468 15.81 10.90 -20.49
N LEU A 469 14.55 10.48 -20.58
CA LEU A 469 14.01 9.68 -21.67
C LEU A 469 14.18 10.38 -23.02
N ARG A 470 13.85 11.68 -23.10
CA ARG A 470 14.01 12.48 -24.33
C ARG A 470 15.44 12.46 -24.83
N ASN A 471 16.41 12.69 -23.94
CA ASN A 471 17.84 12.66 -24.29
C ASN A 471 18.31 11.26 -24.70
N ARG A 472 17.82 10.20 -24.03
CA ARG A 472 18.13 8.81 -24.39
C ARG A 472 17.59 8.46 -25.77
N LEU A 473 16.35 8.83 -26.08
CA LEU A 473 15.73 8.60 -27.39
C LEU A 473 16.46 9.37 -28.51
N ARG A 474 16.78 10.65 -28.29
CA ARG A 474 17.57 11.45 -29.24
C ARG A 474 18.92 10.82 -29.53
N ARG A 475 19.63 10.35 -28.50
CA ARG A 475 20.91 9.66 -28.66
C ARG A 475 20.76 8.41 -29.52
N ALA A 476 19.77 7.57 -29.23
CA ALA A 476 19.50 6.36 -30.00
C ALA A 476 19.23 6.67 -31.49
N ILE A 477 18.49 7.75 -31.79
CA ILE A 477 18.27 8.19 -33.17
C ILE A 477 19.58 8.68 -33.82
N ILE A 478 20.38 9.49 -33.11
CA ILE A 478 21.66 10.01 -33.61
C ILE A 478 22.63 8.87 -33.93
N ASP A 479 22.73 7.89 -33.04
CA ASP A 479 23.61 6.73 -33.16
C ASP A 479 23.21 5.84 -34.35
N GLU A 480 21.95 5.89 -34.80
CA GLU A 480 21.48 5.19 -35.99
C GLU A 480 21.64 6.03 -37.28
N VAL A 481 21.26 7.31 -37.24
CA VAL A 481 21.17 8.15 -38.44
C VAL A 481 22.54 8.65 -38.92
N ILE A 482 23.37 9.16 -38.00
CA ILE A 482 24.62 9.84 -38.36
C ILE A 482 25.66 8.89 -38.98
N PRO A 483 25.87 7.66 -38.46
CA PRO A 483 26.84 6.74 -39.07
C PRO A 483 26.44 6.31 -40.49
N VAL A 484 25.15 6.07 -40.74
CA VAL A 484 24.65 5.70 -42.07
C VAL A 484 24.87 6.84 -43.06
N TYR A 485 24.51 8.07 -42.68
CA TYR A 485 24.70 9.25 -43.51
C TYR A 485 26.19 9.51 -43.83
N THR A 486 27.05 9.46 -42.81
CA THR A 486 28.49 9.69 -42.96
C THR A 486 29.13 8.64 -43.86
N ARG A 487 28.77 7.36 -43.70
CA ARG A 487 29.27 6.28 -44.55
C ARG A 487 28.86 6.48 -46.01
N TYR A 488 27.63 6.91 -46.26
CA TYR A 488 27.18 7.23 -47.61
C TYR A 488 28.00 8.37 -48.23
N LEU A 489 28.22 9.46 -47.49
CA LEU A 489 29.03 10.60 -47.97
C LEU A 489 30.48 10.22 -48.28
N LEU A 490 31.08 9.29 -47.53
CA LEU A 490 32.43 8.79 -47.81
C LEU A 490 32.49 7.88 -49.04
N ALA A 491 31.40 7.18 -49.37
CA ALA A 491 31.33 6.24 -50.48
C ALA A 491 31.08 6.93 -51.84
N VAL A 492 30.50 8.13 -51.82
CA VAL A 492 30.20 8.91 -53.02
C VAL A 492 31.23 10.02 -53.16
N ASP A 493 31.97 10.04 -54.28
CA ASP A 493 32.93 11.11 -54.60
C ASP A 493 32.19 12.40 -54.94
N TYR A 494 31.79 13.14 -53.91
CA TYR A 494 31.23 14.49 -54.02
C TYR A 494 32.38 15.47 -54.28
N GLY A 495 32.85 15.55 -55.52
CA GLY A 495 33.81 16.58 -55.92
C GLY A 495 33.27 17.97 -55.60
N ASN A 496 33.75 18.62 -54.54
CA ASN A 496 33.48 20.00 -54.07
C ASN A 496 32.03 20.54 -54.15
N ALA A 497 31.03 19.70 -54.37
CA ALA A 497 29.63 20.13 -54.50
C ALA A 497 29.08 20.47 -53.10
N PRO A 498 28.35 21.59 -52.96
CA PRO A 498 27.81 22.00 -51.66
C PRO A 498 26.75 21.00 -51.18
N LEU A 499 27.00 20.38 -50.04
CA LEU A 499 26.04 19.52 -49.33
C LEU A 499 24.99 20.40 -48.65
N LYS A 500 23.71 20.02 -48.74
CA LYS A 500 22.62 20.74 -48.06
C LYS A 500 22.69 20.56 -46.54
N PHE A 501 23.09 19.38 -46.07
CA PHE A 501 23.29 19.09 -44.66
C PHE A 501 24.68 18.50 -44.42
N SER A 502 25.48 19.12 -43.55
CA SER A 502 26.66 18.46 -42.99
C SER A 502 26.22 17.43 -41.93
N PRO A 503 27.04 16.40 -41.63
CA PRO A 503 26.75 15.47 -40.53
C PRO A 503 26.54 16.19 -39.18
N SER A 504 27.33 17.23 -38.90
CA SER A 504 27.17 18.03 -37.68
C SER A 504 25.82 18.76 -37.63
N TYR A 505 25.38 19.32 -38.77
CA TYR A 505 24.12 20.04 -38.85
C TYR A 505 22.91 19.09 -38.71
N LEU A 506 22.96 17.87 -39.27
CA LEU A 506 21.93 16.86 -39.02
C LEU A 506 21.86 16.49 -37.53
N GLN A 507 23.01 16.33 -36.88
CA GLN A 507 23.07 16.01 -35.47
C GLN A 507 22.45 17.11 -34.60
N GLU A 508 22.73 18.39 -34.89
CA GLU A 508 22.09 19.53 -34.22
C GLU A 508 20.58 19.50 -34.39
N MET A 509 20.08 19.27 -35.61
CA MET A 509 18.64 19.15 -35.87
C MET A 509 17.98 18.00 -35.10
N LEU A 510 18.69 16.87 -34.91
CA LEU A 510 18.20 15.72 -34.15
C LEU A 510 18.15 15.97 -32.63
N GLN A 511 19.02 16.84 -32.11
CA GLN A 511 18.99 17.25 -30.70
C GLN A 511 17.76 18.09 -30.35
N GLU A 512 17.09 18.68 -31.33
CA GLU A 512 15.90 19.51 -31.13
C GLU A 512 14.58 18.72 -31.19
N LEU A 513 14.61 17.40 -31.43
CA LEU A 513 13.40 16.58 -31.55
C LEU A 513 12.63 16.44 -30.23
N PHE A 514 11.31 16.39 -30.26
CA PHE A 514 10.46 16.10 -29.08
C PHE A 514 10.29 17.22 -28.03
N GLU A 515 10.51 18.49 -28.38
CA GLU A 515 10.27 19.64 -27.47
C GLU A 515 8.83 20.21 -27.55
N GLY A 516 7.92 19.55 -28.29
CA GLY A 516 6.59 20.05 -28.63
C GLY A 516 5.55 20.07 -27.51
#